data_AF-A0A9D1DUN9-F1
#
_entry.id   AF-A0A9D1DUN9-F1
#
_cell.length_a   1.000
_cell.length_b   1.000
_cell.length_c   1.000
_cell.angle_alpha   90.00
_cell.angle_beta   90.00
_cell.angle_gamma   90.00
#
_symmetry.space_group_name_H-M   'P 1'
#
loop_
_entity.id
_entity.type
_entity.pdbx_description
1 polymer ?
#
loop_
_entity_poly.entity_id
_entity_poly.type
_entity_poly.pdbx_seq_one_letter_code
_entity_poly.pdbx_strand_id
1 'polypeptide(L)'
;MKKIFNGLFYVFKFLLLIAAFALTLFILIRMNVRLEKNITSILPELIPFAILLVLFIINMIFRQHGVNGNVFYNLTCCLVLSTIVCVSLRAILDTNMVLNEKYGYGVDFNFFDNFIAYIKIMLYGLSIADVLFMFREKDNDKIKDEKKSKKLKKA
;
A
#
# COMPACT_ATOMS: atom_id res chain seq x y z
N MET A 1 -1.11 23.22 10.69
CA MET A 1 -1.83 21.93 10.75
C MET A 1 -1.61 21.04 9.53
N LYS A 2 -1.97 21.44 8.30
CA LYS A 2 -1.87 20.58 7.10
C LYS A 2 -0.49 19.94 6.87
N LYS A 3 0.62 20.69 7.07
CA LYS A 3 1.99 20.17 6.95
C LYS A 3 2.34 19.12 8.01
N ILE A 4 1.85 19.29 9.24
CA ILE A 4 2.11 18.37 10.37
C ILE A 4 1.39 17.05 10.14
N PHE A 5 0.09 17.11 9.80
CA PHE A 5 -0.69 15.91 9.45
C PHE A 5 -0.10 15.17 8.24
N ASN A 6 0.36 15.90 7.23
CA ASN A 6 1.01 15.28 6.08
C ASN A 6 2.29 14.52 6.46
N GLY A 7 3.15 15.14 7.28
CA GLY A 7 4.36 14.48 7.77
C GLY A 7 4.06 13.22 8.58
N LEU A 8 3.03 13.28 9.44
CA LEU A 8 2.57 12.14 10.21
C LEU A 8 2.11 11.00 9.29
N PHE A 9 1.18 11.25 8.36
CA PHE A 9 0.70 10.22 7.43
C PHE A 9 1.79 9.69 6.50
N TYR A 10 2.74 10.55 6.12
CA TYR A 10 3.88 10.14 5.31
C TYR A 10 4.75 9.10 6.02
N VAL A 11 5.01 9.23 7.33
CA VAL A 11 5.76 8.21 8.09
C VAL A 11 4.88 7.00 8.36
N PHE A 12 3.62 7.23 8.75
CA PHE A 12 2.71 6.18 9.17
C PHE A 12 2.40 5.17 8.06
N LYS A 13 2.30 5.61 6.79
CA LYS A 13 2.09 4.69 5.66
C LYS A 13 3.24 3.67 5.50
N PHE A 14 4.49 4.00 5.84
CA PHE A 14 5.59 3.02 5.77
C PHE A 14 5.46 1.96 6.85
N LEU A 15 5.14 2.37 8.09
CA LEU A 15 4.91 1.44 9.20
C LEU A 15 3.74 0.51 8.89
N LEU A 16 2.65 1.08 8.40
CA LEU A 16 1.48 0.30 7.99
C LEU A 16 1.77 -0.63 6.80
N LEU A 17 2.62 -0.23 5.86
CA LEU A 17 3.01 -1.09 4.73
C LEU A 17 3.76 -2.32 5.21
N ILE A 18 4.72 -2.14 6.13
CA ILE A 18 5.47 -3.24 6.74
C ILE A 18 4.54 -4.17 7.52
N ALA A 19 3.65 -3.61 8.34
CA ALA A 19 2.68 -4.39 9.12
C ALA A 19 1.71 -5.17 8.23
N ALA A 20 1.14 -4.52 7.22
CA ALA A 20 0.22 -5.13 6.25
C ALA A 20 0.90 -6.27 5.48
N PHE A 21 2.14 -6.06 5.03
CA PHE A 21 2.94 -7.08 4.34
C PHE A 21 3.22 -8.27 5.25
N ALA A 22 3.72 -8.03 6.48
CA ALA A 22 4.08 -9.10 7.42
C ALA A 22 2.87 -9.97 7.80
N LEU A 23 1.72 -9.34 8.08
CA LEU A 23 0.48 -10.06 8.41
C LEU A 23 -0.06 -10.85 7.22
N THR A 24 -0.07 -10.26 6.02
CA THR A 24 -0.49 -10.94 4.78
C THR A 24 0.41 -12.13 4.49
N LEU A 25 1.73 -11.96 4.60
CA LEU A 25 2.71 -13.03 4.41
C LEU A 25 2.51 -14.16 5.42
N PHE A 26 2.31 -13.83 6.70
CA PHE A 26 2.05 -14.80 7.75
C PHE A 26 0.82 -15.67 7.43
N ILE A 27 -0.30 -15.06 7.06
CA ILE A 27 -1.54 -15.78 6.71
C ILE A 27 -1.32 -16.66 5.48
N LEU A 28 -0.66 -16.13 4.44
CA LEU A 28 -0.38 -16.86 3.21
C LEU A 28 0.53 -18.07 3.42
N ILE A 29 1.56 -17.96 4.26
CA ILE A 29 2.41 -19.11 4.62
C ILE A 29 1.58 -20.18 5.32
N ARG A 30 0.79 -19.80 6.32
CA ARG A 30 -0.06 -20.73 7.07
C ARG A 30 -1.08 -21.42 6.16
N MET A 31 -1.66 -20.68 5.23
CA MET A 31 -2.61 -21.21 4.25
C MET A 31 -1.95 -22.21 3.29
N ASN A 32 -0.75 -21.92 2.79
CA ASN A 32 -0.04 -22.80 1.86
C ASN A 32 0.50 -24.06 2.53
N VAL A 33 1.01 -23.96 3.76
CA VAL A 33 1.40 -25.13 4.55
C VAL A 33 0.20 -26.07 4.73
N ARG A 34 -1.00 -25.53 5.01
CA ARG A 34 -2.24 -26.32 5.12
C ARG A 34 -2.64 -26.98 3.81
N LEU A 35 -2.53 -26.27 2.69
CA LEU A 35 -2.96 -26.77 1.39
C LEU A 35 -1.88 -27.61 0.69
N GLU A 36 -0.74 -27.87 1.37
CA GLU A 36 0.44 -28.55 0.81
C GLU A 36 0.89 -27.97 -0.54
N LYS A 37 0.63 -26.66 -0.71
CA LYS A 37 0.97 -25.93 -1.93
C LYS A 37 2.43 -25.50 -1.86
N ASN A 38 3.07 -25.47 -3.03
CA ASN A 38 4.41 -24.93 -3.14
C ASN A 38 4.42 -23.45 -2.70
N ILE A 39 5.38 -23.07 -1.86
CA ILE A 39 5.57 -21.68 -1.36
C ILE A 39 5.67 -20.66 -2.51
N THR A 40 6.13 -21.09 -3.68
CA THR A 40 6.19 -20.23 -4.87
C THR A 40 4.82 -19.68 -5.30
N SER A 41 3.72 -20.34 -4.94
CA SER A 41 2.35 -19.86 -5.22
C SER A 41 1.98 -18.59 -4.43
N ILE A 42 2.75 -18.22 -3.40
CA ILE A 42 2.57 -16.99 -2.61
C ILE A 42 3.09 -15.77 -3.36
N LEU A 43 4.13 -15.93 -4.20
CA LEU A 43 4.84 -14.83 -4.85
C LEU A 43 3.91 -13.85 -5.57
N PRO A 44 2.94 -14.28 -6.40
CA PRO A 44 2.06 -13.36 -7.12
C PRO A 44 1.24 -12.46 -6.19
N GLU A 45 0.87 -12.95 -5.01
CA GLU A 45 0.08 -12.20 -4.02
C GLU A 45 0.90 -11.09 -3.33
N LEU A 46 2.23 -11.20 -3.36
CA LEU A 46 3.15 -10.23 -2.75
C LEU A 46 3.66 -9.16 -3.71
N ILE A 47 3.55 -9.38 -5.02
CA ILE A 47 3.98 -8.42 -6.05
C ILE A 47 3.42 -7.00 -5.82
N PRO A 48 2.13 -6.79 -5.52
CA PRO A 48 1.59 -5.44 -5.33
C PRO A 48 2.25 -4.69 -4.16
N PHE A 49 2.61 -5.39 -3.09
CA PHE A 49 3.33 -4.81 -1.96
C PHE A 49 4.74 -4.36 -2.37
N ALA A 50 5.46 -5.20 -3.12
CA ALA A 50 6.80 -4.89 -3.60
C ALA A 50 6.80 -3.67 -4.53
N ILE A 51 5.83 -3.59 -5.46
CA ILE A 51 5.68 -2.43 -6.36
C ILE A 51 5.45 -1.16 -5.55
N LEU A 52 4.49 -1.17 -4.62
CA LEU A 52 4.17 0.00 -3.80
C LEU A 52 5.36 0.43 -2.93
N LEU A 53 6.12 -0.53 -2.39
CA LEU A 53 7.34 -0.26 -1.63
C LEU A 53 8.40 0.45 -2.49
N VAL A 54 8.66 -0.06 -3.70
CA VAL A 54 9.62 0.53 -4.64
C VAL A 54 9.19 1.97 -4.98
N LEU A 55 7.92 2.20 -5.27
CA LEU A 55 7.39 3.54 -5.55
C LEU A 55 7.59 4.50 -4.37
N PHE A 56 7.30 4.05 -3.14
CA PHE A 56 7.52 4.86 -1.94
C PHE A 56 9.00 5.21 -1.73
N ILE A 57 9.92 4.27 -1.99
CA ILE A 57 11.36 4.51 -1.92
C ILE A 57 11.79 5.52 -2.99
N ILE A 58 11.33 5.37 -4.23
CA ILE A 58 11.59 6.33 -5.31
C ILE A 58 11.12 7.73 -4.90
N ASN A 59 9.88 7.85 -4.41
CA ASN A 59 9.35 9.13 -3.95
C ASN A 59 10.18 9.76 -2.84
N MET A 60 10.70 8.95 -1.92
CA MET A 60 11.56 9.43 -0.84
C MET A 60 12.92 9.91 -1.37
N ILE A 61 13.59 9.13 -2.21
CA ILE A 61 14.92 9.45 -2.76
C ILE A 61 14.86 10.69 -3.65
N PHE A 62 13.90 10.74 -4.56
CA PHE A 62 13.75 11.86 -5.50
C PHE A 62 12.98 13.05 -4.92
N ARG A 63 12.58 12.99 -3.64
CA ARG A 63 11.83 14.05 -2.94
C ARG A 63 10.64 14.57 -3.74
N GLN A 64 9.89 13.67 -4.39
CA GLN A 64 8.74 14.01 -5.23
C GLN A 64 7.69 14.78 -4.41
N HIS A 65 7.59 16.09 -4.62
CA HIS A 65 6.78 16.99 -3.79
C HIS A 65 5.28 16.81 -4.02
N GLY A 66 4.90 16.36 -5.21
CA GLY A 66 3.54 16.15 -5.69
C GLY A 66 2.91 14.90 -5.12
N VAL A 67 3.73 13.94 -4.72
CA VAL A 67 3.31 12.74 -4.00
C VAL A 67 3.49 12.95 -2.49
N ASN A 68 4.70 13.29 -2.04
CA ASN A 68 5.02 13.38 -0.61
C ASN A 68 4.30 14.54 0.07
N GLY A 69 4.03 15.63 -0.64
CA GLY A 69 3.28 16.80 -0.15
C GLY A 69 1.76 16.63 -0.23
N ASN A 70 1.27 15.55 -0.84
CA ASN A 70 -0.16 15.34 -1.03
C ASN A 70 -0.78 14.62 0.17
N VAL A 71 -1.40 15.41 1.04
CA VAL A 71 -2.06 14.93 2.25
C VAL A 71 -3.16 13.91 1.96
N PHE A 72 -3.93 14.13 0.87
CA PHE A 72 -5.03 13.25 0.52
C PHE A 72 -4.50 11.88 0.12
N TYR A 73 -3.48 11.84 -0.74
CA TYR A 73 -2.84 10.60 -1.13
C TYR A 73 -2.23 9.86 0.06
N ASN A 74 -1.45 10.55 0.91
CA ASN A 74 -0.85 9.94 2.10
C ASN A 74 -1.91 9.41 3.07
N LEU A 75 -3.03 10.13 3.26
CA LEU A 75 -4.15 9.66 4.07
C LEU A 75 -4.81 8.42 3.46
N THR A 76 -5.07 8.40 2.15
CA THR A 76 -5.64 7.24 1.46
C THR A 76 -4.73 6.03 1.58
N CYS A 77 -3.40 6.20 1.45
CA CYS A 77 -2.45 5.11 1.70
C CYS A 77 -2.60 4.57 3.12
N CYS A 78 -2.64 5.43 4.14
CA CYS A 78 -2.83 5.00 5.52
C CYS A 78 -4.16 4.24 5.70
N LEU A 79 -5.27 4.75 5.16
CA LEU A 79 -6.58 4.10 5.28
C LEU A 79 -6.57 2.70 4.65
N VAL A 80 -6.10 2.59 3.40
CA VAL A 80 -6.01 1.30 2.69
C VAL A 80 -5.13 0.32 3.46
N LEU A 81 -3.94 0.73 3.90
CA LEU A 81 -3.02 -0.16 4.61
C LEU A 81 -3.58 -0.53 5.99
N SER A 82 -4.23 0.38 6.70
CA SER A 82 -4.94 0.08 7.94
C SER A 82 -6.08 -0.91 7.71
N THR A 83 -6.85 -0.79 6.63
CA THR A 83 -7.88 -1.77 6.27
C THR A 83 -7.27 -3.16 6.07
N ILE A 84 -6.14 -3.26 5.35
CA ILE A 84 -5.45 -4.55 5.14
C ILE A 84 -5.00 -5.14 6.48
N VAL A 85 -4.43 -4.32 7.38
CA VAL A 85 -4.04 -4.76 8.73
C VAL A 85 -5.26 -5.25 9.52
N CYS A 86 -6.36 -4.49 9.55
CA CYS A 86 -7.58 -4.86 10.27
C CYS A 86 -8.19 -6.17 9.75
N VAL A 87 -8.25 -6.35 8.43
CA VAL A 87 -8.74 -7.58 7.79
C VAL A 87 -7.84 -8.76 8.16
N SER A 88 -6.52 -8.57 8.13
CA SER A 88 -5.57 -9.63 8.46
C SER A 88 -5.63 -10.01 9.94
N LEU A 89 -5.70 -9.02 10.84
CA LEU A 89 -5.88 -9.26 12.28
C LEU A 89 -7.22 -9.95 12.56
N ARG A 90 -8.30 -9.54 11.90
CA ARG A 90 -9.58 -10.23 12.01
C ARG A 90 -9.46 -11.67 11.56
N ALA A 91 -8.82 -11.96 10.42
CA ALA A 91 -8.63 -13.32 9.96
C ALA A 91 -7.86 -14.19 10.97
N ILE A 92 -6.93 -13.61 11.73
CA ILE A 92 -6.16 -14.30 12.78
C ILE A 92 -6.98 -14.47 14.07
N LEU A 93 -7.78 -13.46 14.45
CA LEU A 93 -8.53 -13.44 15.71
C LEU A 93 -9.90 -14.12 15.62
N ASP A 94 -10.45 -14.29 14.42
CA ASP A 94 -11.74 -14.94 14.19
C ASP A 94 -11.58 -16.47 14.28
N THR A 95 -11.56 -16.96 15.52
CA THR A 95 -11.33 -18.36 15.87
C THR A 95 -12.61 -19.19 15.95
N ASN A 96 -13.80 -18.59 15.79
CA ASN A 96 -15.11 -19.23 16.02
C ASN A 96 -15.69 -19.94 14.78
N MET A 97 -14.86 -20.30 13.80
CA MET A 97 -15.30 -21.10 12.65
C MET A 97 -15.16 -22.61 12.92
N VAL A 98 -16.10 -23.41 12.39
CA VAL A 98 -16.12 -24.89 12.45
C VAL A 98 -14.76 -25.52 12.06
N LEU A 99 -14.06 -24.91 11.09
CA LEU A 99 -12.73 -25.34 10.66
C LEU A 99 -11.65 -25.13 11.72
N ASN A 100 -11.76 -24.08 12.53
CA ASN A 100 -10.83 -23.84 13.61
C ASN A 100 -11.13 -24.72 14.83
N GLU A 101 -12.41 -24.94 15.16
CA GLU A 101 -12.79 -25.89 16.22
C GLU A 101 -12.37 -27.33 15.89
N LYS A 102 -12.46 -27.74 14.62
CA LYS A 102 -12.17 -29.11 14.20
C LYS A 102 -10.68 -29.38 13.95
N TYR A 103 -9.90 -28.37 13.56
CA TYR A 103 -8.51 -28.55 13.12
C TYR A 103 -7.48 -27.64 13.81
N GLY A 104 -7.89 -26.70 14.66
CA GLY A 104 -7.00 -25.90 15.51
C GLY A 104 -6.03 -24.97 14.77
N TYR A 105 -6.36 -24.54 13.55
CA TYR A 105 -5.42 -23.80 12.70
C TYR A 105 -5.14 -22.35 13.15
N GLY A 106 -6.06 -21.76 13.91
CA GLY A 106 -5.99 -20.41 14.49
C GLY A 106 -6.15 -19.26 13.50
N VAL A 107 -6.63 -19.52 12.27
CA VAL A 107 -6.82 -18.50 11.21
C VAL A 107 -8.02 -18.84 10.32
N ASP A 108 -8.87 -17.85 10.03
CA ASP A 108 -9.93 -17.92 9.02
C ASP A 108 -9.38 -17.68 7.61
N PHE A 109 -8.98 -18.78 6.97
CA PHE A 109 -8.47 -18.75 5.60
C PHE A 109 -9.54 -18.39 4.56
N ASN A 110 -10.82 -18.75 4.78
CA ASN A 110 -11.87 -18.50 3.79
C ASN A 110 -12.21 -17.02 3.72
N PHE A 111 -12.26 -16.34 4.87
CA PHE A 111 -12.43 -14.90 4.90
C PHE A 111 -11.26 -14.17 4.22
N PHE A 112 -10.03 -14.58 4.52
CA PHE A 112 -8.84 -13.95 3.96
C PHE A 112 -8.70 -14.16 2.45
N ASP A 113 -8.97 -15.38 1.96
CA ASP A 113 -8.89 -15.72 0.54
C ASP A 113 -9.87 -14.87 -0.30
N ASN A 114 -11.08 -14.66 0.21
CA ASN A 114 -12.04 -13.73 -0.42
C ASN A 114 -11.54 -12.29 -0.43
N PHE A 115 -10.80 -11.88 0.60
CA PHE A 115 -10.31 -10.51 0.73
C PHE A 115 -9.05 -10.24 -0.12
N ILE A 116 -8.31 -11.27 -0.51
CA ILE A 116 -7.01 -11.12 -1.17
C ILE A 116 -7.11 -10.40 -2.53
N ALA A 117 -8.20 -10.64 -3.27
CA ALA A 117 -8.47 -9.95 -4.53
C ALA A 117 -8.64 -8.44 -4.30
N TYR A 118 -9.36 -8.04 -3.26
CA TYR A 118 -9.54 -6.65 -2.90
C TYR A 118 -8.24 -6.00 -2.42
N ILE A 119 -7.41 -6.73 -1.66
CA ILE A 119 -6.07 -6.27 -1.26
C ILE A 119 -5.24 -5.92 -2.51
N LYS A 120 -5.21 -6.82 -3.51
CA LYS A 120 -4.52 -6.57 -4.78
C LYS A 120 -5.03 -5.32 -5.49
N ILE A 121 -6.35 -5.18 -5.64
CA ILE A 121 -6.97 -4.00 -6.29
C ILE A 121 -6.58 -2.70 -5.57
N MET A 122 -6.65 -2.69 -4.24
CA MET A 122 -6.32 -1.51 -3.44
C MET A 122 -4.83 -1.13 -3.60
N LEU A 123 -3.92 -2.09 -3.56
CA LEU A 123 -2.47 -1.83 -3.67
C LEU A 123 -2.05 -1.40 -5.09
N TYR A 124 -2.62 -2.03 -6.12
CA TYR A 124 -2.40 -1.58 -7.49
C TYR A 124 -3.01 -0.20 -7.75
N GLY A 125 -4.20 0.07 -7.19
CA GLY A 125 -4.84 1.37 -7.27
C GLY A 125 -3.98 2.48 -6.65
N LEU A 126 -3.41 2.24 -5.46
CA LEU A 126 -2.45 3.16 -4.86
C LEU A 126 -1.21 3.35 -5.74
N SER A 127 -0.67 2.26 -6.30
CA SER A 127 0.52 2.30 -7.16
C SER A 127 0.28 3.14 -8.42
N ILE A 128 -0.87 2.99 -9.07
CA ILE A 128 -1.24 3.80 -10.25
C ILE A 128 -1.42 5.26 -9.85
N ALA A 129 -2.11 5.53 -8.74
CA ALA A 129 -2.29 6.90 -8.25
C ALA A 129 -0.95 7.59 -7.96
N ASP A 130 0.00 6.87 -7.35
CA ASP A 130 1.36 7.31 -7.08
C ASP A 130 2.05 7.82 -8.36
N VAL A 131 2.07 6.97 -9.39
CA VAL A 131 2.67 7.26 -10.69
C VAL A 131 2.00 8.47 -11.36
N LEU A 132 0.67 8.57 -11.31
CA LEU A 132 -0.06 9.72 -11.86
C LEU A 132 0.30 11.03 -11.14
N PHE A 133 0.47 10.99 -9.82
CA PHE A 133 0.88 12.17 -9.05
C PHE A 133 2.32 12.58 -9.33
N MET A 134 3.25 11.64 -9.58
CA MET A 134 4.61 11.94 -10.03
C MET A 134 4.61 12.72 -11.35
N PHE A 135 3.87 12.25 -12.36
CA PHE A 135 3.84 12.90 -13.67
C PHE A 135 3.18 14.28 -13.66
N ARG A 136 2.09 14.43 -12.89
CA ARG A 136 1.39 15.71 -12.78
C ARG A 136 2.27 16.85 -12.25
N GLU A 137 3.19 16.57 -11.33
CA GLU A 137 4.10 17.60 -10.82
C GLU A 137 5.12 18.01 -11.88
N LYS A 138 5.72 17.03 -12.57
CA LYS A 138 6.70 17.26 -13.63
C LYS A 138 6.17 18.18 -14.74
N ASP A 139 4.89 18.06 -15.09
CA ASP A 139 4.27 18.92 -16.09
C ASP A 139 4.00 20.34 -15.56
N ASN A 140 3.63 20.48 -14.28
CA ASN A 140 3.41 21.80 -13.67
C ASN A 140 4.72 22.61 -13.50
N ASP A 141 5.83 21.94 -13.21
CA ASP A 141 7.13 22.60 -13.10
C ASP A 141 7.61 23.13 -14.46
N LYS A 142 7.47 22.33 -15.53
CA LYS A 142 7.75 22.77 -16.91
C LYS A 142 6.95 24.02 -17.30
N ILE A 143 5.65 24.06 -16.99
CA ILE A 143 4.78 25.19 -17.34
C ILE A 143 5.19 26.47 -16.58
N LYS A 144 5.63 26.35 -15.32
CA LYS A 144 6.11 27.50 -14.53
C LYS A 144 7.42 28.06 -15.10
N ASP A 145 8.35 27.19 -15.49
CA ASP A 145 9.64 27.61 -16.05
C ASP A 145 9.48 28.32 -17.40
N GLU A 146 8.58 27.83 -18.27
CA GLU A 146 8.25 28.50 -19.53
C GLU A 146 7.64 29.90 -19.31
N LYS A 147 6.73 30.03 -18.34
CA LYS A 147 6.12 31.34 -18.00
C LYS A 147 7.14 32.32 -17.45
N LYS A 148 8.11 31.85 -16.66
CA LYS A 148 9.19 32.68 -16.09
C LYS A 148 10.15 33.15 -17.18
N SER A 149 10.54 32.25 -18.10
CA SER A 149 11.36 32.59 -19.26
C SER A 149 10.69 33.63 -20.17
N LYS A 150 9.39 33.50 -20.44
CA LYS A 150 8.62 34.48 -21.25
C LYS A 150 8.50 35.86 -20.58
N LYS A 151 8.46 35.93 -19.25
CA LYS A 151 8.47 37.22 -18.53
C LYS A 151 9.83 37.90 -18.59
N LEU A 152 10.93 37.15 -18.46
CA LEU A 152 12.30 37.68 -18.55
C LEU A 152 12.64 38.21 -19.96
N LYS A 153 12.07 37.64 -21.02
CA LYS A 153 12.26 38.14 -22.40
C LYS A 153 11.43 39.39 -22.73
N LYS A 154 10.50 39.79 -21.86
CA LYS A 154 9.61 40.95 -22.06
C LYS A 154 10.00 42.17 -21.20
N ALA A 155 10.96 42.01 -20.29
CA ALA A 155 11.57 43.08 -19.50
C ALA A 155 12.89 43.50 -20.15
#